data_AF-A0A5W2GXD5-F1
#
_entry.id   AF-A0A5W2GXD5-F1
#
_cell.length_a   1.000
_cell.length_b   1.000
_cell.length_c   1.000
_cell.angle_alpha   90.00
_cell.angle_beta   90.00
_cell.angle_gamma   90.00
#
_symmetry.space_group_name_H-M   'P 1'
#
loop_
_entity.id
_entity.type
_entity.pdbx_description
1 polymer ?
#
loop_
_entity_poly.entity_id
_entity_poly.type
_entity_poly.pdbx_seq_one_letter_code
_entity_poly.pdbx_strand_id
1 'polypeptide(L)' 'MAATTDKSVRETHEKLLLGMKDGESFFIEGVKPQDLGYLRRMGYRLNIRLSIRFTLQDQIYGKMGTRVYRDRADKKE' A
#
# COMPACT_ATOMS: atom_id res chain seq x y z
N MET A 1 -9.43 2.63 17.22
CA MET A 1 -8.30 3.46 16.71
C MET A 1 -7.00 2.72 16.96
N ALA A 2 -6.08 2.79 15.98
CA ALA A 2 -4.68 2.30 16.00
C ALA A 2 -4.44 0.77 15.87
N ALA A 3 -4.44 0.26 14.63
CA ALA A 3 -3.86 -1.05 14.27
C ALA A 3 -2.57 -0.92 13.42
N THR A 4 -2.00 0.28 13.29
CA THR A 4 -0.89 0.59 12.37
C THR A 4 0.47 0.81 13.06
N THR A 5 0.53 0.67 14.38
CA THR A 5 1.76 0.85 15.17
C THR A 5 2.45 -0.46 15.50
N ASP A 6 1.81 -1.60 15.22
CA ASP A 6 2.39 -2.90 15.53
C ASP A 6 3.53 -3.23 14.55
N LYS A 7 4.69 -3.61 15.12
CA LYS A 7 5.90 -3.91 14.36
C LYS A 7 5.66 -5.08 13.39
N SER A 8 4.86 -6.06 13.81
CA SER A 8 4.52 -7.22 13.01
C SER A 8 3.77 -6.84 11.73
N VAL A 9 2.85 -5.88 11.82
CA VAL A 9 2.06 -5.41 10.66
C VAL A 9 2.96 -4.72 9.62
N ARG A 10 3.99 -4.00 10.06
CA ARG A 10 4.95 -3.37 9.14
C ARG A 10 5.80 -4.39 8.41
N GLU A 11 6.26 -5.43 9.09
CA GLU A 11 7.04 -6.51 8.48
C GLU A 11 6.20 -7.32 7.47
N THR A 12 4.92 -7.56 7.76
CA THR A 12 4.01 -8.17 6.79
C THR A 12 3.87 -7.33 5.53
N HIS A 13 3.68 -6.01 5.67
CA HIS A 13 3.57 -5.10 4.53
C HIS A 13 4.87 -5.01 3.72
N GLU A 14 6.03 -5.07 4.36
CA GLU A 14 7.31 -5.09 3.67
C GLU A 14 7.46 -6.33 2.79
N LYS A 15 7.14 -7.52 3.33
CA LYS A 15 7.14 -8.76 2.55
C LYS A 15 6.13 -8.71 1.41
N LEU A 16 4.95 -8.14 1.65
CA LEU A 16 3.92 -7.93 0.61
C LEU A 16 4.44 -7.04 -0.52
N LEU A 17 5.01 -5.89 -0.20
CA LEU A 17 5.56 -4.95 -1.19
C LEU A 17 6.70 -5.55 -2.00
N LEU A 18 7.58 -6.33 -1.36
CA LEU A 18 8.66 -7.05 -2.04
C LEU A 18 8.11 -8.13 -2.99
N GLY A 19 7.03 -8.80 -2.62
CA GLY A 19 6.40 -9.84 -3.43
C GLY A 19 5.49 -9.32 -4.54
N MET A 20 5.00 -8.07 -4.45
CA MET A 20 4.16 -7.47 -5.46
C MET A 20 4.91 -7.22 -6.76
N LYS A 21 4.30 -7.56 -7.89
CA LYS A 21 4.76 -7.20 -9.23
C LYS A 21 4.25 -5.83 -9.65
N ASP A 22 4.87 -5.25 -10.67
CA ASP A 22 4.44 -3.97 -11.21
C ASP A 22 3.04 -4.06 -11.82
N GLY A 23 2.15 -3.14 -11.44
CA GLY A 23 0.74 -3.14 -11.80
C GLY A 23 -0.17 -3.87 -10.79
N GLU A 24 0.39 -4.59 -9.81
CA GLU A 24 -0.42 -5.21 -8.76
C GLU A 24 -0.90 -4.18 -7.72
N SER A 25 -1.96 -4.53 -7.00
CA SER A 25 -2.49 -3.73 -5.91
C SER A 25 -2.98 -4.59 -4.77
N PHE A 26 -2.94 -4.05 -3.55
CA PHE A 26 -3.58 -4.64 -2.39
C PHE A 26 -4.45 -3.62 -1.68
N PHE A 27 -5.41 -4.10 -0.91
CA PHE A 27 -6.39 -3.29 -0.21
C PHE A 27 -6.22 -3.40 1.30
N ILE A 28 -6.30 -2.25 1.97
CA ILE A 28 -6.27 -2.14 3.43
C ILE A 28 -7.61 -1.59 3.88
N GLU A 29 -8.41 -2.45 4.48
CA GLU A 29 -9.76 -2.15 4.95
C GLU A 29 -9.76 -1.13 6.09
N GLY A 30 -10.66 -0.15 6.03
CA GLY A 30 -10.93 0.80 7.11
C GLY A 30 -9.83 1.82 7.41
N VAL A 31 -8.71 1.79 6.69
CA VAL A 31 -7.56 2.66 6.92
C VAL A 31 -7.56 3.82 5.93
N LYS A 32 -7.25 5.03 6.40
CA LYS A 32 -7.08 6.22 5.56
C LYS A 32 -5.64 6.32 5.03
N PRO A 33 -5.40 6.96 3.88
CA PRO A 33 -4.05 7.12 3.32
C PRO A 33 -3.08 7.86 4.25
N GLN A 34 -3.60 8.73 5.11
CA GLN A 34 -2.82 9.52 6.07
C GLN A 34 -2.10 8.61 7.09
N ASP A 35 -2.76 7.52 7.51
CA ASP A 35 -2.19 6.53 8.43
C ASP A 35 -1.16 5.60 7.76
N LEU A 36 -1.09 5.63 6.43
CA LEU A 36 -0.23 4.78 5.60
C LEU A 36 1.04 5.50 5.11
N GLY A 37 1.41 6.61 5.75
CA GLY A 37 2.66 7.33 5.42
C GLY A 37 3.92 6.46 5.55
N TYR A 38 3.90 5.42 6.38
CA TYR A 38 5.01 4.47 6.47
C TYR A 38 5.16 3.62 5.20
N LEU A 39 4.07 3.28 4.50
CA LEU A 39 4.14 2.53 3.24
C LEU A 39 4.83 3.34 2.15
N ARG A 40 4.58 4.65 2.09
CA ARG A 40 5.30 5.54 1.16
C ARG A 40 6.79 5.50 1.42
N ARG A 41 7.21 5.69 2.68
CA ARG A 41 8.63 5.63 3.08
C ARG A 41 9.26 4.28 2.75
N MET A 42 8.53 3.19 2.97
CA MET A 42 8.97 1.84 2.65
C MET A 42 9.12 1.64 1.13
N GLY A 43 8.15 2.09 0.33
CA GLY A 43 8.24 2.08 -1.13
C GLY A 43 9.47 2.83 -1.63
N TYR A 44 9.71 4.06 -1.14
CA TYR A 44 10.93 4.81 -1.47
C TYR A 44 12.22 4.05 -1.12
N ARG A 45 12.29 3.44 0.07
CA ARG A 45 13.46 2.66 0.50
C ARG A 45 13.70 1.44 -0.39
N LEU A 46 12.63 0.79 -0.86
CA LEU A 46 12.69 -0.38 -1.73
C LEU A 46 12.81 -0.01 -3.21
N ASN A 47 12.90 1.28 -3.55
CA ASN A 47 12.86 1.79 -4.92
C ASN A 47 11.59 1.34 -5.70
N ILE A 48 10.47 1.23 -4.99
CA ILE A 48 9.15 0.87 -5.52
C ILE A 48 8.27 2.11 -5.53
N ARG A 49 7.75 2.45 -6.71
CA ARG A 49 6.81 3.56 -6.85
C ARG A 49 5.41 3.07 -6.45
N LEU A 50 4.82 3.73 -5.45
CA LEU A 50 3.51 3.38 -4.92
C LEU A 50 2.49 4.48 -5.18
N SER A 51 1.29 4.09 -5.62
CA SER A 51 0.12 4.96 -5.71
C SER A 51 -0.90 4.52 -4.66
N ILE A 52 -1.28 5.44 -3.77
CA ILE A 52 -2.15 5.14 -2.62
C ILE A 52 -3.45 5.93 -2.80
N ARG A 53 -4.59 5.25 -2.93
CA ARG A 53 -5.91 5.87 -3.12
C ARG A 53 -6.90 5.39 -2.07
N PHE A 54 -7.58 6.34 -1.43
CA PHE A 54 -8.72 6.03 -0.59
C PHE A 54 -9.94 5.74 -1.44
N THR A 55 -10.73 4.74 -1.06
CA THR A 55 -12.03 4.46 -1.66
C THR A 55 -13.06 4.27 -0.56
N LEU A 56 -14.26 4.85 -0.78
CA LEU A 56 -15.41 4.64 0.10
C LEU A 56 -16.04 3.27 -0.13
N GLN A 57 -15.91 2.74 -1.35
CA GLN A 57 -16.39 1.42 -1.72
C GLN A 57 -15.38 0.79 -2.68
N ASP A 58 -14.63 -0.18 -2.19
CA ASP A 58 -13.70 -0.94 -3.02
C ASP A 58 -14.45 -1.83 -4.02
N GLN A 59 -14.00 -1.88 -5.28
CA GLN A 59 -14.68 -2.63 -6.34
C GLN A 59 -14.61 -4.16 -6.15
N ILE A 60 -13.66 -4.67 -5.36
CA ILE A 60 -13.48 -6.11 -5.13
C ILE A 60 -14.18 -6.51 -3.83
N TYR A 61 -13.95 -5.75 -2.76
CA TYR A 61 -14.43 -6.12 -1.42
C TYR A 61 -15.72 -5.41 -1.00
N GLY A 62 -16.14 -4.35 -1.70
CA GLY A 62 -17.31 -3.55 -1.35
C GLY A 62 -17.16 -2.74 -0.05
N LYS A 63 -15.93 -2.59 0.45
CA LYS A 63 -15.64 -1.96 1.74
C LYS A 63 -14.87 -0.65 1.60
N MET A 64 -15.01 0.22 2.60
CA MET A 64 -14.23 1.43 2.74
C MET A 64 -12.79 1.10 3.14
N GLY A 65 -11.81 1.78 2.53
CA GLY A 65 -10.41 1.61 2.89
C GLY A 65 -9.47 2.25 1.89
N THR A 66 -8.21 1.84 1.93
CA THR A 66 -7.17 2.38 1.04
C THR A 66 -6.61 1.27 0.16
N ARG A 67 -6.54 1.53 -1.14
CA ARG A 67 -5.88 0.67 -2.10
C ARG A 67 -4.49 1.20 -2.42
N VAL A 68 -3.51 0.31 -2.36
CA VAL A 68 -2.11 0.59 -2.62
C VAL A 68 -1.72 -0.16 -3.89
N TYR A 69 -1.31 0.60 -4.90
CA TYR A 69 -0.88 0.11 -6.19
C TYR A 69 0.62 0.21 -6.29
N ARG A 70 1.25 -0.83 -6.82
CA ARG A 70 2.63 -0.78 -7.28
C ARG A 70 2.63 -0.26 -8.71
N ASP A 71 3.07 0.98 -8.88
CA ASP A 71 3.20 1.60 -10.19
C ASP A 71 4.39 0.95 -10.92
N ARG A 72 4.32 0.85 -12.24
CA ARG A 72 5.50 0.51 -13.02
C ARG A 72 6.51 1.62 -12.78
N ALA A 73 7.66 1.28 -12.19
CA ALA A 73 8.79 2.17 -12.23
C ALA A 73 9.11 2.36 -13.71
N ASP A 74 8.63 3.47 -14.28
CA ASP A 74 8.95 3.90 -15.63
C ASP A 74 10.48 3.86 -15.71
N LYS A 75 11.03 2.83 -16.37
CA LYS A 75 12.41 2.88 -16.83
C LYS A 75 12.40 4.04 -17.82
N LYS A 76 12.76 5.23 -17.36
CA LYS A 76 13.33 6.21 -18.27
C LYS A 76 14.54 5.53 -18.89
N GLU A 77 14.38 5.16 -20.15
CA GLU A 77 15.45 4.79 -21.07
C GLU A 77 16.59 5.81 -21.03
#